data_AF-A0A9D1C0D9-F1
#
_entry.id   AF-A0A9D1C0D9-F1
#
_cell.length_a   1.000
_cell.length_b   1.000
_cell.length_c   1.000
_cell.angle_alpha   90.00
_cell.angle_beta   90.00
_cell.angle_gamma   90.00
#
_symmetry.space_group_name_H-M   'P 1'
#
loop_
_entity.id
_entity.type
_entity.pdbx_description
1 polymer ?
#
loop_
_entity_poly.entity_id
_entity_poly.type
_entity_poly.pdbx_seq_one_letter_code
_entity_poly.pdbx_strand_id
1 'polypeptide(L)'
;MSKPIKTLLVSTLLTAGLASAHAEEIDLSKKGNLDMCVEYSTLESEETKQAYFKELDRRGQLSYKDHERLKNREVGPSSTTCGMYMAKGKPMAEKSRQIRPMTFKVVHVYPDMYYVSQSGMIVDGYERKEGVMPPKLAVEKPEVAPPPVLYGQPK
;
A
#
# COMPACT_ATOMS: atom_id res chain seq x y z
N MET A 1 9.35 -39.71 73.24
CA MET A 1 8.63 -40.10 72.01
C MET A 1 9.04 -39.14 70.90
N SER A 2 9.95 -39.58 70.04
CA SER A 2 10.50 -38.80 68.93
C SER A 2 9.74 -39.14 67.64
N LYS A 3 9.32 -38.12 66.88
CA LYS A 3 8.86 -38.30 65.48
C LYS A 3 9.37 -37.14 64.60
N PRO A 4 9.61 -37.41 63.30
CA PRO A 4 10.71 -36.80 62.57
C PRO A 4 10.30 -35.80 61.49
N ILE A 5 11.29 -34.98 61.15
CA ILE A 5 11.42 -34.09 59.97
C ILE A 5 11.09 -34.83 58.67
N LYS A 6 10.30 -34.21 57.79
CA LYS A 6 10.35 -34.43 56.33
C LYS A 6 10.09 -33.13 55.56
N THR A 7 11.19 -32.48 55.22
CA THR A 7 11.33 -31.52 54.12
C THR A 7 11.00 -32.22 52.80
N LEU A 8 10.15 -31.64 51.97
CA LEU A 8 9.95 -32.11 50.59
C LEU A 8 10.05 -30.92 49.65
N LEU A 9 11.27 -30.69 49.15
CA LEU A 9 11.59 -29.82 48.03
C LEU A 9 11.02 -30.46 46.76
N VAL A 10 9.90 -29.92 46.27
CA VAL A 10 9.39 -30.24 44.94
C VAL A 10 10.13 -29.37 43.93
N SER A 11 11.17 -29.95 43.34
CA SER A 11 11.86 -29.42 42.16
C SER A 11 10.97 -29.65 40.94
N THR A 12 10.19 -28.65 40.54
CA THR A 12 9.56 -28.62 39.22
C THR A 12 10.60 -28.16 38.20
N LEU A 13 11.15 -29.12 37.45
CA LEU A 13 11.91 -28.85 36.23
C LEU A 13 11.04 -28.05 35.25
N LEU A 14 11.44 -26.81 35.00
CA LEU A 14 10.94 -26.00 33.90
C LEU A 14 11.62 -26.49 32.62
N THR A 15 11.06 -27.50 31.95
CA THR A 15 11.45 -27.85 30.59
C THR A 15 10.97 -26.74 29.65
N ALA A 16 11.84 -25.76 29.42
CA ALA A 16 11.70 -24.81 28.32
C ALA A 16 11.83 -25.59 27.00
N GLY A 17 10.69 -26.03 26.47
CA GLY A 17 10.58 -26.48 25.09
C GLY A 17 10.87 -25.28 24.17
N LEU A 18 12.11 -25.17 23.72
CA LEU A 18 12.48 -24.33 22.58
C LEU A 18 11.77 -24.92 21.36
N ALA A 19 10.58 -24.42 21.05
CA ALA A 19 9.97 -24.60 19.75
C ALA A 19 10.85 -23.86 18.75
N SER A 20 11.74 -24.59 18.07
CA SER A 20 12.36 -24.12 16.84
C SER A 20 11.24 -23.88 15.83
N ALA A 21 10.79 -22.63 15.74
CA ALA A 21 10.03 -22.16 14.59
C ALA A 21 10.98 -22.23 13.39
N HIS A 22 10.85 -23.31 12.61
CA HIS A 22 11.40 -23.35 11.26
C HIS A 22 10.62 -22.34 10.43
N ALA A 23 11.10 -21.09 10.39
CA ALA A 23 10.66 -20.13 9.39
C ALA A 23 11.10 -20.67 8.02
N GLU A 24 10.15 -21.19 7.25
CA GLU A 24 10.41 -21.56 5.86
C GLU A 24 10.75 -20.27 5.11
N GLU A 25 11.96 -20.19 4.54
CA GLU A 25 12.40 -18.97 3.88
C GLU A 25 11.65 -18.84 2.54
N ILE A 26 10.62 -18.00 2.53
CA ILE A 26 9.79 -17.74 1.34
C ILE A 26 10.62 -16.92 0.34
N ASP A 27 11.12 -17.57 -0.72
CA ASP A 27 11.84 -16.89 -1.80
C ASP A 27 10.88 -16.12 -2.74
N LEU A 28 10.94 -14.80 -2.67
CA LEU A 28 10.16 -13.87 -3.48
C LEU A 28 10.99 -13.16 -4.56
N SER A 29 12.29 -13.48 -4.67
CA SER A 29 13.24 -12.75 -5.51
C SER A 29 12.86 -12.71 -7.00
N LYS A 30 12.22 -13.77 -7.49
CA LYS A 30 11.78 -13.90 -8.90
C LYS A 30 10.37 -13.39 -9.17
N LYS A 31 9.61 -13.06 -8.12
CA LYS A 31 8.21 -12.65 -8.26
C LYS A 31 8.12 -11.20 -8.70
N GLY A 32 7.18 -10.88 -9.61
CA GLY A 32 6.95 -9.52 -10.08
C GLY A 32 6.39 -8.61 -8.98
N ASN A 33 6.74 -7.31 -9.02
CA ASN A 33 6.25 -6.35 -8.03
C ASN A 33 4.72 -6.27 -8.03
N LEU A 34 4.12 -6.14 -9.21
CA LEU A 34 2.67 -6.00 -9.35
C LEU A 34 1.92 -7.21 -8.78
N ASP A 35 2.39 -8.42 -9.09
CA ASP A 35 1.80 -9.66 -8.60
C ASP A 35 1.85 -9.70 -7.07
N MET A 36 3.00 -9.36 -6.47
CA MET A 36 3.12 -9.29 -5.01
C MET A 36 2.17 -8.26 -4.39
N CYS A 37 2.06 -7.06 -4.97
CA CYS A 37 1.18 -6.02 -4.45
C CYS A 37 -0.30 -6.46 -4.46
N VAL A 38 -0.74 -7.12 -5.55
CA VAL A 38 -2.13 -7.56 -5.69
C VAL A 38 -2.43 -8.76 -4.80
N GLU A 39 -1.57 -9.79 -4.81
CA GLU A 39 -1.78 -11.02 -4.04
C GLU A 39 -1.77 -10.79 -2.53
N TYR A 40 -0.98 -9.82 -2.06
CA TYR A 40 -0.89 -9.47 -0.64
C TYR A 40 -2.26 -9.29 0.02
N SER A 41 -3.21 -8.66 -0.69
CA SER A 41 -4.56 -8.39 -0.18
C SER A 41 -5.37 -9.65 0.16
N THR A 42 -5.00 -10.78 -0.43
CA THR A 42 -5.68 -12.08 -0.32
C THR A 42 -4.90 -13.11 0.52
N LEU A 43 -3.70 -12.76 0.99
CA LEU A 43 -2.91 -13.66 1.84
C LEU A 43 -3.59 -13.81 3.20
N GLU A 44 -3.69 -15.06 3.69
CA GLU A 44 -4.23 -15.34 5.02
C GLU A 44 -3.11 -15.53 6.06
N SER A 45 -1.95 -16.04 5.63
CA SER A 45 -0.79 -16.24 6.50
C SER A 45 -0.07 -14.92 6.81
N GLU A 46 0.05 -14.59 8.09
CA GLU A 46 0.79 -13.41 8.54
C GLU A 46 2.29 -13.49 8.28
N GLU A 47 2.87 -14.69 8.34
CA GLU A 47 4.28 -14.91 7.99
C GLU A 47 4.53 -14.59 6.51
N THR A 48 3.66 -15.08 5.63
CA THR A 48 3.75 -14.80 4.18
C THR A 48 3.48 -13.34 3.89
N LYS A 49 2.51 -12.70 4.56
CA LYS A 49 2.31 -11.24 4.46
C LYS A 49 3.57 -10.47 4.83
N GLN A 50 4.21 -10.80 5.95
CA GLN A 50 5.43 -10.11 6.37
C GLN A 50 6.57 -10.29 5.37
N ALA A 51 6.73 -11.48 4.78
CA ALA A 51 7.71 -11.71 3.72
C ALA A 51 7.44 -10.82 2.49
N TYR A 52 6.19 -10.76 2.02
CA TYR A 52 5.79 -9.89 0.90
C TYR A 52 6.01 -8.42 1.22
N PHE A 53 5.58 -7.98 2.41
CA PHE A 53 5.75 -6.59 2.86
C PHE A 53 7.24 -6.20 2.87
N LYS A 54 8.08 -7.03 3.49
CA LYS A 54 9.53 -6.78 3.61
C LYS A 54 10.19 -6.71 2.23
N GLU A 55 9.83 -7.61 1.32
CA GLU A 55 10.41 -7.61 -0.02
C GLU A 55 9.94 -6.41 -0.86
N LEU A 56 8.66 -6.05 -0.80
CA LEU A 56 8.12 -4.86 -1.48
C LEU A 56 8.73 -3.56 -0.94
N ASP A 57 8.94 -3.47 0.37
CA ASP A 57 9.61 -2.34 1.01
C ASP A 57 11.08 -2.25 0.59
N ARG A 58 11.81 -3.39 0.59
CA ARG A 58 13.19 -3.47 0.09
C ARG A 58 13.32 -3.02 -1.36
N ARG A 59 12.30 -3.27 -2.19
CA ARG A 59 12.23 -2.83 -3.59
C ARG A 59 11.75 -1.38 -3.76
N GLY A 60 11.54 -0.65 -2.67
CA GLY A 60 11.09 0.75 -2.70
C GLY A 60 9.70 0.92 -3.32
N GLN A 61 8.83 -0.11 -3.23
CA GLN A 61 7.47 -0.04 -3.77
C GLN A 61 6.47 0.58 -2.78
N LEU A 62 6.87 0.78 -1.53
CA LEU A 62 6.04 1.32 -0.47
C LEU A 62 6.53 2.70 -0.05
N SER A 63 5.58 3.59 0.21
CA SER A 63 5.85 4.88 0.85
C SER A 63 5.79 4.74 2.36
N TYR A 64 6.34 5.73 3.06
CA TYR A 64 6.17 5.86 4.51
C TYR A 64 4.69 5.85 4.95
N LYS A 65 3.78 6.38 4.12
CA LYS A 65 2.34 6.38 4.44
C LYS A 65 1.67 5.02 4.26
N ASP A 66 2.24 4.15 3.43
CA ASP A 66 1.71 2.79 3.29
C ASP A 66 1.99 1.95 4.54
N HIS A 67 3.11 2.19 5.23
CA HIS A 67 3.47 1.49 6.48
C HIS A 67 2.43 1.72 7.60
N GLU A 68 1.89 2.94 7.69
CA GLU A 68 0.83 3.28 8.65
C GLU A 68 -0.53 2.73 8.21
N ARG A 69 -0.91 2.95 6.94
CA ARG A 69 -2.27 2.72 6.44
C ARG A 69 -2.59 1.26 6.14
N LEU A 70 -1.60 0.46 5.75
CA LEU A 70 -1.82 -0.95 5.41
C LEU A 70 -2.38 -1.75 6.58
N LYS A 71 -2.00 -1.40 7.81
CA LYS A 71 -2.52 -2.02 9.05
C LYS A 71 -4.04 -1.89 9.16
N ASN A 72 -4.60 -0.80 8.63
CA ASN A 72 -6.03 -0.50 8.67
C ASN A 72 -6.73 -0.73 7.33
N ARG A 73 -6.03 -1.26 6.30
CA ARG A 73 -6.53 -1.38 4.92
C ARG A 73 -7.01 -0.05 4.35
N GLU A 74 -6.35 1.03 4.73
CA GLU A 74 -6.64 2.38 4.28
C GLU A 74 -5.81 2.77 3.06
N VAL A 75 -6.36 3.68 2.26
CA VAL A 75 -5.69 4.27 1.09
C VAL A 75 -5.99 5.75 1.08
N GLY A 76 -4.98 6.57 0.81
CA GLY A 76 -5.17 8.01 0.70
C GLY A 76 -4.01 8.70 0.00
N PRO A 77 -3.99 10.04 0.00
CA PRO A 77 -2.93 10.82 -0.62
C PRO A 77 -1.54 10.39 -0.10
N SER A 78 -0.58 10.32 -1.01
CA SER A 78 0.79 9.85 -0.77
C SER A 78 0.94 8.35 -0.47
N SER A 79 -0.11 7.53 -0.58
CA SER A 79 0.07 6.08 -0.73
C SER A 79 0.63 5.74 -2.10
N THR A 80 1.41 4.68 -2.23
CA THR A 80 1.78 4.17 -3.56
C THR A 80 0.62 3.38 -4.17
N THR A 81 0.64 3.22 -5.50
CA THR A 81 -0.28 2.31 -6.19
C THR A 81 -0.12 0.87 -5.67
N CYS A 82 1.11 0.44 -5.34
CA CYS A 82 1.33 -0.86 -4.71
C CYS A 82 0.66 -0.95 -3.33
N GLY A 83 0.84 0.05 -2.47
CA GLY A 83 0.17 0.12 -1.16
C GLY A 83 -1.35 0.10 -1.29
N MET A 84 -1.90 0.78 -2.29
CA MET A 84 -3.33 0.69 -2.60
C MET A 84 -3.76 -0.75 -2.96
N TYR A 85 -3.02 -1.43 -3.85
CA TYR A 85 -3.35 -2.82 -4.23
C TYR A 85 -3.17 -3.79 -3.06
N MET A 86 -2.18 -3.57 -2.20
CA MET A 86 -2.02 -4.37 -0.99
C MET A 86 -3.19 -4.18 -0.02
N ALA A 87 -3.69 -2.95 0.12
CA ALA A 87 -4.80 -2.64 1.02
C ALA A 87 -6.17 -3.12 0.50
N LYS A 88 -6.41 -3.00 -0.82
CA LYS A 88 -7.74 -3.15 -1.43
C LYS A 88 -7.83 -4.24 -2.49
N GLY A 89 -6.71 -4.81 -2.92
CA GLY A 89 -6.62 -5.75 -4.03
C GLY A 89 -6.63 -5.08 -5.40
N LYS A 90 -6.90 -5.86 -6.44
CA LYS A 90 -6.99 -5.35 -7.81
C LYS A 90 -8.28 -4.54 -8.00
N PRO A 91 -8.24 -3.33 -8.57
CA PRO A 91 -9.45 -2.58 -8.87
C PRO A 91 -10.29 -3.26 -9.96
N MET A 92 -11.60 -2.96 -9.95
CA MET A 92 -12.56 -3.47 -10.93
C MET A 92 -12.25 -3.00 -12.35
N ALA A 93 -11.75 -1.77 -12.46
CA ALA A 93 -11.36 -1.17 -13.71
C ALA A 93 -10.30 -0.09 -13.48
N GLU A 94 -9.46 0.13 -14.48
CA GLU A 94 -8.47 1.19 -14.49
C GLU A 94 -8.46 1.90 -15.84
N LYS A 95 -8.24 3.20 -15.82
CA LYS A 95 -8.02 3.97 -17.05
C LYS A 95 -6.88 4.94 -16.85
N SER A 96 -5.88 4.82 -17.70
CA SER A 96 -4.70 5.70 -17.70
C SER A 96 -4.78 6.74 -18.81
N ARG A 97 -4.16 7.89 -18.56
CA ARG A 97 -3.92 8.92 -19.55
C ARG A 97 -2.58 9.56 -19.28
N GLN A 98 -1.77 9.69 -20.32
CA GLN A 98 -0.57 10.51 -20.25
C GLN A 98 -0.96 12.00 -20.27
N ILE A 99 -0.55 12.73 -19.22
CA ILE A 99 -0.85 14.17 -19.09
C ILE A 99 0.36 15.05 -19.44
N ARG A 100 1.57 14.51 -19.29
CA ARG A 100 2.85 15.12 -19.70
C ARG A 100 3.84 14.00 -20.10
N PRO A 101 4.97 14.30 -20.77
CA PRO A 101 6.05 13.32 -20.96
C PRO A 101 6.37 12.61 -19.63
N MET A 102 6.37 11.28 -19.64
CA MET A 102 6.63 10.42 -18.47
C MET A 102 5.68 10.61 -17.27
N THR A 103 4.58 11.36 -17.41
CA THR A 103 3.61 11.59 -16.34
C THR A 103 2.25 11.04 -16.74
N PHE A 104 1.81 10.01 -16.02
CA PHE A 104 0.55 9.32 -16.27
C PHE A 104 -0.39 9.56 -15.10
N LYS A 105 -1.63 9.93 -15.41
CA LYS A 105 -2.73 9.97 -14.45
C LYS A 105 -3.59 8.73 -14.66
N VAL A 106 -3.92 8.02 -13.60
CA VAL A 106 -4.74 6.80 -13.65
C VAL A 106 -5.89 6.94 -12.67
N VAL A 107 -7.08 6.54 -13.10
CA VAL A 107 -8.24 6.37 -12.21
C VAL A 107 -8.40 4.88 -11.97
N HIS A 108 -8.42 4.50 -10.70
CA HIS A 108 -8.63 3.14 -10.21
C HIS A 108 -10.04 3.05 -9.62
N VAL A 109 -10.85 2.12 -10.11
CA VAL A 109 -12.26 1.98 -9.73
C VAL A 109 -12.42 0.82 -8.75
N TYR A 110 -12.92 1.12 -7.56
CA TYR A 110 -13.36 0.15 -6.56
C TYR A 110 -14.88 0.21 -6.39
N PRO A 111 -15.48 -0.72 -5.63
CA PRO A 111 -16.92 -0.72 -5.39
C PRO A 111 -17.44 0.57 -4.74
N ASP A 112 -16.67 1.10 -3.79
CA ASP A 112 -17.01 2.23 -2.91
C ASP A 112 -16.23 3.52 -3.23
N MET A 113 -15.09 3.40 -3.89
CA MET A 113 -14.15 4.52 -4.09
C MET A 113 -13.60 4.61 -5.52
N TYR A 114 -13.27 5.83 -5.93
CA TYR A 114 -12.38 6.13 -7.03
C TYR A 114 -11.07 6.66 -6.47
N TYR A 115 -9.95 5.98 -6.75
CA TYR A 115 -8.63 6.51 -6.41
C TYR A 115 -7.95 7.04 -7.66
N VAL A 116 -7.31 8.19 -7.52
CA VAL A 116 -6.55 8.82 -8.60
C VAL A 116 -5.08 8.71 -8.27
N SER A 117 -4.30 8.11 -9.16
CA SER A 117 -2.85 8.12 -9.08
C SER A 117 -2.24 9.01 -10.14
N GLN A 118 -1.08 9.58 -9.82
CA GLN A 118 -0.22 10.25 -10.77
C GLN A 118 1.18 9.66 -10.62
N SER A 119 1.69 9.05 -11.70
CA SER A 119 3.00 8.41 -11.74
C SER A 119 3.24 7.43 -10.57
N GLY A 120 2.24 6.61 -10.24
CA GLY A 120 2.36 5.56 -9.22
C GLY A 120 2.08 6.00 -7.77
N MET A 121 1.73 7.27 -7.55
CA MET A 121 1.35 7.80 -6.23
C MET A 121 -0.12 8.21 -6.22
N ILE A 122 -0.86 7.83 -5.18
CA ILE A 122 -2.23 8.28 -4.98
C ILE A 122 -2.22 9.77 -4.64
N VAL A 123 -2.93 10.55 -5.44
CA VAL A 123 -3.07 12.00 -5.25
C VAL A 123 -4.42 12.38 -4.64
N ASP A 124 -5.45 11.57 -4.90
CA ASP A 124 -6.81 11.86 -4.43
C ASP A 124 -7.68 10.60 -4.36
N GLY A 125 -8.75 10.67 -3.57
CA GLY A 125 -9.75 9.61 -3.41
C GLY A 125 -11.15 10.20 -3.31
N TYR A 126 -12.08 9.66 -4.09
CA TYR A 126 -13.47 10.13 -4.14
C TYR A 126 -14.42 8.98 -3.86
N GLU A 127 -15.44 9.22 -3.04
CA GLU A 127 -16.52 8.25 -2.88
C GLU A 127 -17.26 8.03 -4.19
N ARG A 128 -17.54 6.76 -4.47
CA ARG A 128 -18.35 6.36 -5.61
C ARG A 128 -19.83 6.50 -5.25
N LYS A 129 -20.53 7.35 -5.98
CA LYS A 129 -21.97 7.57 -5.85
C LYS A 129 -22.66 7.12 -7.12
N GLU A 130 -23.82 6.51 -6.99
CA GLU A 130 -24.61 6.06 -8.14
C GLU A 130 -24.92 7.25 -9.07
N GLY A 131 -24.74 7.05 -10.38
CA GLY A 131 -24.92 8.11 -11.39
C GLY A 131 -23.81 9.16 -11.46
N VAL A 132 -22.84 9.18 -10.52
CA VAL A 132 -21.72 10.13 -10.55
C VAL A 132 -20.55 9.52 -11.30
N MET A 133 -20.13 10.20 -12.38
CA MET A 133 -19.02 9.76 -13.20
C MET A 133 -17.68 9.88 -12.45
N PRO A 134 -16.71 8.98 -12.70
CA PRO A 134 -15.37 9.08 -12.14
C PRO A 134 -14.69 10.41 -12.52
N PRO A 135 -13.75 10.89 -11.70
CA PRO A 135 -13.03 12.14 -11.97
C PRO A 135 -12.38 12.13 -13.35
N LYS A 136 -12.46 13.27 -14.05
CA LYS A 136 -11.89 13.41 -15.40
C LYS A 136 -10.36 13.27 -15.35
N LEU A 137 -9.83 12.52 -16.31
CA LEU A 137 -8.38 12.35 -16.51
C LEU A 137 -7.72 13.54 -17.22
N ALA A 138 -8.50 14.44 -17.80
CA ALA A 138 -8.01 15.65 -18.44
C ALA A 138 -8.36 16.87 -17.60
N VAL A 139 -7.37 17.74 -17.39
CA VAL A 139 -7.61 19.12 -16.96
C VAL A 139 -7.89 19.92 -18.23
N GLU A 140 -9.02 20.63 -18.26
CA GLU A 140 -9.28 21.60 -19.33
C GLU A 140 -8.14 22.62 -19.30
N LYS A 141 -7.51 22.87 -20.46
CA LYS A 141 -6.39 23.82 -20.54
C LYS A 141 -6.92 25.17 -20.02
N PRO A 142 -6.31 25.78 -18.99
CA PRO A 142 -6.73 27.10 -18.56
C PRO A 142 -6.63 28.05 -19.74
N GLU A 143 -7.61 28.94 -19.90
CA GLU A 143 -7.56 29.97 -20.92
C GLU A 143 -6.23 30.71 -20.79
N VAL A 144 -5.47 30.75 -21.88
CA VAL A 144 -4.16 31.41 -21.89
C VAL A 144 -4.43 32.88 -21.65
N ALA A 145 -4.01 33.40 -20.49
CA ALA A 145 -4.02 34.83 -20.27
C ALA A 145 -3.14 35.48 -21.36
N PRO A 146 -3.61 36.53 -22.04
CA PRO A 146 -2.82 37.21 -23.05
C PRO A 146 -1.50 37.69 -22.43
N PRO A 147 -0.40 37.76 -23.21
CA PRO A 147 0.87 38.27 -22.71
C PRO A 147 0.65 39.66 -22.08
N PRO A 148 1.34 39.98 -20.98
CA PRO A 148 1.25 41.31 -20.39
C PRO A 148 1.62 42.35 -21.46
N VAL A 149 0.67 43.23 -21.77
CA VAL A 149 0.92 44.34 -22.69
C VAL A 149 1.92 45.26 -22.00
N LEU A 150 3.17 45.25 -22.47
CA LEU A 150 4.16 46.25 -22.06
C LEU A 150 3.70 47.61 -22.62
N TYR A 151 2.90 48.35 -21.86
CA TYR A 151 2.60 49.74 -22.15
C TYR A 151 3.91 50.54 -22.04
N GLY A 152 4.46 50.98 -23.18
CA GLY A 152 5.41 52.10 -23.21
C GLY A 152 6.82 51.89 -23.76
N GLN A 153 7.10 50.90 -24.63
CA GLN A 153 8.36 50.96 -25.39
C GLN A 153 8.20 51.86 -26.63
N PRO A 154 9.01 52.93 -26.79
CA PRO A 154 9.03 53.72 -28.01
C PRO A 154 9.61 52.89 -29.16
N LYS A 155 9.06 53.13 -30.36
CA LYS A 155 9.48 52.55 -31.64
C LYS A 155 10.95 52.83 -31.96
#